data_AF-A0AAU4EA02-F1
#
_entry.id   AF-A0AAU4EA02-F1
#
_cell.length_a   1.000
_cell.length_b   1.000
_cell.length_c   1.000
_cell.angle_alpha   90.00
_cell.angle_beta   90.00
_cell.angle_gamma   90.00
#
_symmetry.space_group_name_H-M   'P 1'
#
loop_
_entity.id
_entity.type
_entity.pdbx_description
1 polymer ?
#
loop_
_entity_poly.entity_id
_entity_poly.type
_entity_poly.pdbx_seq_one_letter_code
_entity_poly.pdbx_strand_id
1 'polypeptide(L)'
;MRTFWVVIVVVFSVLSGLGAAATVYSLFSGDDDLLGNVTLLIGALALTAVGWYGLRVLDRSALAAAGDFGRWLPAADPADGDHPELNARLRRASRRATGFAVGWAVVLAAGFTGVALAGAAADDLLATGFHEPGVVVSVLHSAKGTSYIRVSHGDRTDAIVWDSGRDYHVGEQVIVVYDPADPAHVRTIDEQNEDQVQLGFGVVPMLAALFGLPFSIGAAAGWRRRLRVVERTGWRRADVSDVPEGRFLYAGFRDGTAIELRRTSALLALSPTAGLKNRQGWVGGWGRSMVVGFENGPPVVAVRAIRERVSRSRR
;
A
#
# COMPACT_ATOMS: atom_id res chain seq x y z
N MET A 1 -23.56 4.44 1.92
CA MET A 1 -23.13 3.78 0.67
C MET A 1 -21.63 3.84 0.39
N ARG A 2 -20.96 5.00 0.33
CA ARG A 2 -19.50 5.05 0.03
C ARG A 2 -18.61 4.38 1.09
N THR A 3 -18.92 4.53 2.37
CA THR A 3 -18.18 3.89 3.47
C THR A 3 -18.20 2.37 3.35
N PHE A 4 -19.35 1.80 2.96
CA PHE A 4 -19.50 0.37 2.69
C PHE A 4 -18.55 -0.11 1.58
N TRP A 5 -18.46 0.63 0.46
CA TRP A 5 -17.52 0.28 -0.61
C TRP A 5 -16.04 0.43 -0.22
N VAL A 6 -15.70 1.40 0.63
CA VAL A 6 -14.34 1.50 1.20
C VAL A 6 -14.03 0.30 2.07
N VAL A 7 -14.97 -0.13 2.92
CA VAL A 7 -14.81 -1.33 3.77
C VAL A 7 -14.63 -2.57 2.89
N ILE A 8 -15.44 -2.75 1.84
CA ILE A 8 -15.28 -3.86 0.88
C ILE A 8 -13.87 -3.84 0.29
N VAL A 9 -13.42 -2.71 -0.27
CA VAL A 9 -12.08 -2.65 -0.90
C VAL A 9 -10.98 -2.96 0.11
N VAL A 10 -11.04 -2.40 1.31
CA VAL A 10 -10.02 -2.65 2.34
C VAL A 10 -10.04 -4.11 2.77
N VAL A 11 -11.19 -4.63 3.20
CA VAL A 11 -11.32 -6.02 3.68
C VAL A 11 -10.92 -7.02 2.60
N PHE A 12 -11.41 -6.86 1.37
CA PHE A 12 -11.08 -7.79 0.30
C PHE A 12 -9.67 -7.59 -0.28
N SER A 13 -9.03 -6.42 -0.15
CA SER A 13 -7.60 -6.28 -0.44
C SER A 13 -6.76 -7.03 0.60
N VAL A 14 -7.13 -6.95 1.88
CA VAL A 14 -6.47 -7.71 2.95
C VAL A 14 -6.66 -9.22 2.73
N LEU A 15 -7.89 -9.67 2.44
CA LEU A 15 -8.17 -11.08 2.14
C LEU A 15 -7.48 -11.55 0.87
N SER A 16 -7.38 -10.72 -0.18
CA SER A 16 -6.59 -11.05 -1.38
C SER A 16 -5.13 -11.22 -1.01
N GLY A 17 -4.63 -10.37 -0.12
CA GLY A 17 -3.26 -10.44 0.33
C GLY A 17 -2.96 -11.68 1.15
N LEU A 18 -3.82 -12.01 2.10
CA LEU A 18 -3.74 -13.24 2.89
C LEU A 18 -3.90 -14.47 1.99
N GLY A 19 -4.84 -14.46 1.06
CA GLY A 19 -5.05 -15.51 0.07
C GLY A 19 -3.85 -15.68 -0.84
N ALA A 20 -3.22 -14.60 -1.30
CA ALA A 20 -1.99 -14.67 -2.10
C ALA A 20 -0.83 -15.26 -1.29
N ALA A 21 -0.64 -14.81 -0.04
CA ALA A 21 0.39 -15.34 0.84
C ALA A 21 0.16 -16.82 1.16
N ALA A 22 -1.09 -17.22 1.42
CA ALA A 22 -1.47 -18.61 1.66
C ALA A 22 -1.35 -19.47 0.39
N THR A 23 -1.70 -18.92 -0.78
CA THR A 23 -1.54 -19.61 -2.08
C THR A 23 -0.07 -19.86 -2.36
N VAL A 24 0.78 -18.84 -2.14
CA VAL A 24 2.23 -18.96 -2.23
C VAL A 24 2.68 -20.04 -1.25
N TYR A 25 2.36 -19.92 0.03
CA TYR A 25 2.73 -20.90 1.05
C TYR A 25 2.33 -22.34 0.66
N SER A 26 1.08 -22.60 0.26
CA SER A 26 0.63 -23.94 -0.15
C SER A 26 1.32 -24.44 -1.42
N LEU A 27 1.70 -23.56 -2.34
CA LEU A 27 2.52 -23.91 -3.52
C LEU A 27 3.91 -24.41 -3.10
N PHE A 28 4.50 -23.84 -2.05
CA PHE A 28 5.83 -24.20 -1.56
C PHE A 28 5.81 -25.40 -0.61
N SER A 29 4.85 -25.44 0.32
CA SER A 29 4.76 -26.50 1.34
C SER A 29 4.13 -27.79 0.84
N GLY A 30 3.65 -27.84 -0.43
CA GLY A 30 2.96 -29.00 -0.98
C GLY A 30 1.62 -29.30 -0.28
N ASP A 31 1.02 -28.29 0.36
CA ASP A 31 -0.20 -28.45 1.15
C ASP A 31 -1.44 -28.49 0.24
N ASP A 32 -2.37 -29.40 0.51
CA ASP A 32 -3.55 -29.69 -0.34
C ASP A 32 -4.53 -28.49 -0.45
N ASP A 33 -4.33 -27.45 0.35
CA ASP A 33 -5.16 -26.25 0.41
C ASP A 33 -4.95 -25.25 -0.74
N LEU A 34 -4.12 -25.58 -1.74
CA LEU A 34 -3.87 -24.73 -2.92
C LEU A 34 -5.16 -24.28 -3.62
N LEU A 35 -6.10 -25.20 -3.84
CA LEU A 35 -7.38 -24.91 -4.49
C LEU A 35 -8.24 -23.94 -3.67
N GLY A 36 -8.24 -24.10 -2.34
CA GLY A 36 -8.92 -23.20 -1.41
C GLY A 36 -8.32 -21.79 -1.45
N ASN A 37 -6.99 -21.70 -1.42
CA ASN A 37 -6.26 -20.44 -1.41
C ASN A 37 -6.38 -19.67 -2.73
N VAL A 38 -6.31 -20.36 -3.87
CA VAL A 38 -6.56 -19.76 -5.20
C VAL A 38 -8.00 -19.25 -5.31
N THR A 39 -8.97 -20.01 -4.83
CA THR A 39 -10.39 -19.60 -4.85
C THR A 39 -10.62 -18.34 -4.00
N LEU A 40 -10.02 -18.31 -2.81
CA LEU A 40 -10.08 -17.15 -1.91
C LEU A 40 -9.42 -15.91 -2.54
N LEU A 41 -8.26 -16.08 -3.17
CA LEU A 41 -7.55 -15.02 -3.89
C LEU A 41 -8.39 -14.44 -5.04
N ILE A 42 -8.94 -15.30 -5.91
CA ILE A 42 -9.76 -14.87 -7.06
C ILE A 42 -11.01 -14.13 -6.55
N GLY A 43 -11.71 -14.69 -5.56
CA GLY A 43 -12.90 -14.08 -4.96
C GLY A 43 -12.60 -12.71 -4.36
N ALA A 44 -11.49 -12.59 -3.64
CA ALA A 44 -11.09 -11.35 -3.00
C ALA A 44 -10.63 -10.28 -4.03
N LEU A 45 -9.93 -10.68 -5.10
CA LEU A 45 -9.57 -9.78 -6.20
C LEU A 45 -10.81 -9.27 -6.95
N ALA A 46 -11.77 -10.15 -7.24
CA ALA A 46 -13.02 -9.79 -7.88
C ALA A 46 -13.80 -8.77 -7.03
N LEU A 47 -13.92 -9.00 -5.72
CA LEU A 47 -14.62 -8.08 -4.82
C LEU A 47 -13.88 -6.76 -4.64
N THR A 48 -12.55 -6.78 -4.66
CA THR A 48 -11.72 -5.57 -4.69
C THR A 48 -11.98 -4.76 -5.96
N ALA A 49 -12.00 -5.42 -7.13
CA ALA A 49 -12.29 -4.77 -8.41
C ALA A 49 -13.70 -4.17 -8.46
N VAL A 50 -14.71 -4.90 -7.97
CA VAL A 50 -16.10 -4.41 -7.85
C VAL A 50 -16.17 -3.22 -6.90
N GLY A 51 -15.49 -3.28 -5.76
CA GLY A 51 -15.42 -2.16 -4.82
C GLY A 51 -14.76 -0.92 -5.42
N TRP A 52 -13.71 -1.11 -6.23
CA TRP A 52 -13.04 -0.04 -6.97
C TRP A 52 -13.92 0.57 -8.07
N TYR A 53 -14.66 -0.28 -8.78
CA TYR A 53 -15.65 0.16 -9.75
C TYR A 53 -16.78 0.97 -9.08
N GLY A 54 -17.33 0.48 -7.96
CA GLY A 54 -18.35 1.19 -7.19
C GLY A 54 -17.88 2.55 -6.70
N LEU A 55 -16.63 2.65 -6.20
CA LEU A 55 -16.03 3.93 -5.83
C LEU A 55 -15.84 4.87 -7.03
N ARG A 56 -15.46 4.36 -8.21
CA ARG A 56 -15.36 5.16 -9.43
C ARG A 56 -16.71 5.68 -9.91
N VAL A 57 -17.76 4.86 -9.88
CA VAL A 57 -19.11 5.28 -10.28
C VAL A 57 -19.63 6.37 -9.34
N LEU A 58 -19.46 6.20 -8.03
CA LEU A 58 -19.82 7.21 -7.03
C LEU A 58 -19.01 8.51 -7.17
N ASP A 59 -17.73 8.42 -7.55
CA ASP A 59 -16.93 9.62 -7.80
C ASP A 59 -17.31 10.32 -9.12
N ARG A 60 -17.72 9.57 -10.16
CA ARG A 60 -18.25 10.17 -11.41
C ARG A 60 -19.56 10.91 -11.17
N SER A 61 -20.50 10.30 -10.45
CA SER A 61 -21.77 10.97 -10.11
C SER A 61 -21.54 12.20 -9.23
N ALA A 62 -20.59 12.14 -8.29
CA ALA A 62 -20.20 13.30 -7.49
C ALA A 62 -19.48 14.41 -8.29
N LEU A 63 -18.81 14.08 -9.40
CA LEU A 63 -18.24 15.08 -10.31
C LEU A 63 -19.30 15.67 -11.24
N ALA A 64 -20.30 14.89 -11.66
CA ALA A 64 -21.41 15.36 -12.50
C ALA A 64 -22.39 16.25 -11.71
N ALA A 65 -22.66 15.91 -10.44
CA ALA A 65 -23.47 16.73 -9.54
C ALA A 65 -22.78 18.05 -9.11
N ALA A 66 -21.50 18.22 -9.46
CA ALA A 66 -20.72 19.39 -9.06
C ALA A 66 -20.90 20.61 -9.98
N GLY A 67 -21.84 20.61 -10.92
CA GLY A 67 -22.12 21.77 -11.79
C GLY A 67 -22.44 23.06 -11.03
N ASP A 68 -22.76 22.98 -9.74
CA ASP A 68 -22.99 24.13 -8.86
C ASP A 68 -21.77 24.42 -7.95
N PHE A 69 -20.70 24.95 -8.56
CA PHE A 69 -19.49 25.34 -7.81
C PHE A 69 -19.76 26.47 -6.80
N GLY A 70 -20.76 27.32 -7.08
CA GLY A 70 -21.10 28.50 -6.28
C GLY A 70 -21.44 28.17 -4.82
N ARG A 71 -21.85 26.92 -4.56
CA ARG A 71 -22.13 26.40 -3.23
C ARG A 71 -20.90 26.24 -2.33
N TRP A 72 -19.71 26.09 -2.92
CA TRP A 72 -18.46 25.79 -2.19
C TRP A 72 -17.42 26.90 -2.28
N LEU A 73 -17.34 27.58 -3.42
CA LEU A 73 -16.40 28.68 -3.66
C LEU A 73 -17.17 29.90 -4.19
N PRO A 74 -16.74 31.13 -3.86
CA PRO A 74 -17.26 32.31 -4.53
C PRO A 74 -16.93 32.29 -6.03
N ALA A 75 -17.63 33.15 -6.79
CA ALA A 75 -17.31 33.37 -8.19
C ALA A 75 -15.83 33.77 -8.34
N ALA A 76 -15.21 33.41 -9.46
CA ALA A 76 -13.84 33.82 -9.74
C ALA A 76 -13.76 35.34 -9.82
N ASP A 77 -12.88 35.93 -9.02
CA ASP A 77 -12.51 37.34 -9.14
C ASP A 77 -11.33 37.42 -10.12
N PRO A 78 -11.37 38.28 -11.16
CA PRO A 78 -10.20 38.53 -12.00
C PRO A 78 -8.93 38.88 -11.21
N ALA A 79 -9.09 39.49 -10.02
CA ALA A 79 -7.99 39.82 -9.13
C ALA A 79 -7.37 38.62 -8.39
N ASP A 80 -7.98 37.42 -8.45
CA ASP A 80 -7.37 36.19 -7.95
C ASP A 80 -6.20 35.76 -8.85
N GLY A 81 -6.32 35.92 -10.17
CA GLY A 81 -5.25 35.56 -11.12
C GLY A 81 -4.95 34.05 -11.19
N ASP A 82 -3.86 33.69 -11.86
CA ASP A 82 -3.34 32.31 -11.89
C ASP A 82 -2.23 32.13 -10.84
N HIS A 83 -2.13 30.92 -10.29
CA HIS A 83 -1.11 30.54 -9.31
C HIS A 83 -0.30 29.35 -9.81
N PRO A 84 0.60 29.57 -10.79
CA PRO A 84 1.41 28.50 -11.38
C PRO A 84 2.27 27.78 -10.32
N GLU A 85 2.73 28.49 -9.29
CA GLU A 85 3.50 27.90 -8.19
C GLU A 85 2.69 26.91 -7.35
N LEU A 86 1.44 27.25 -7.01
CA LEU A 86 0.56 26.37 -6.24
C LEU A 86 0.18 25.14 -7.07
N ASN A 87 -0.10 25.35 -8.36
CA ASN A 87 -0.35 24.27 -9.32
C ASN A 87 0.87 23.33 -9.42
N ALA A 88 2.08 23.87 -9.49
CA ALA A 88 3.32 23.09 -9.51
C ALA A 88 3.52 22.27 -8.22
N ARG A 89 3.23 22.85 -7.04
CA ARG A 89 3.28 22.13 -5.75
C ARG A 89 2.26 21.00 -5.70
N LEU A 90 1.04 21.23 -6.19
CA LEU A 90 -0.01 20.22 -6.27
C LEU A 90 0.35 19.07 -7.23
N ARG A 91 0.95 19.39 -8.39
CA ARG A 91 1.51 18.39 -9.32
C ARG A 91 2.63 17.59 -8.67
N ARG A 92 3.53 18.23 -7.92
CA ARG A 92 4.61 17.55 -7.18
C ARG A 92 4.05 16.59 -6.13
N ALA A 93 3.04 16.99 -5.36
CA ALA A 93 2.37 16.11 -4.41
C ALA A 93 1.73 14.90 -5.10
N SER A 94 1.03 15.12 -6.22
CA SER A 94 0.45 14.04 -7.03
C SER A 94 1.51 13.10 -7.61
N ARG A 95 2.65 13.62 -8.08
CA ARG A 95 3.77 12.83 -8.60
C ARG A 95 4.42 12.01 -7.49
N ARG A 96 4.67 12.58 -6.31
CA ARG A 96 5.20 11.85 -5.14
C ARG A 96 4.29 10.70 -4.71
N ALA A 97 2.99 10.96 -4.58
CA ALA A 97 2.02 9.91 -4.25
C ALA A 97 1.97 8.80 -5.32
N THR A 98 2.07 9.17 -6.60
CA THR A 98 2.21 8.19 -7.69
C THR A 98 3.51 7.40 -7.58
N GLY A 99 4.62 8.06 -7.28
CA GLY A 99 5.94 7.44 -7.09
C GLY A 99 5.92 6.39 -5.98
N PHE A 100 5.26 6.66 -4.86
CA PHE A 100 5.06 5.66 -3.80
C PHE A 100 4.26 4.45 -4.30
N ALA A 101 3.18 4.67 -5.05
CA ALA A 101 2.40 3.55 -5.61
C ALA A 101 3.24 2.70 -6.59
N VAL A 102 4.03 3.34 -7.44
CA VAL A 102 4.94 2.64 -8.36
C VAL A 102 6.03 1.89 -7.58
N GLY A 103 6.64 2.52 -6.58
CA GLY A 103 7.65 1.89 -5.73
C GLY A 103 7.13 0.63 -5.05
N TRP A 104 5.94 0.69 -4.45
CA TRP A 104 5.32 -0.50 -3.87
C TRP A 104 4.98 -1.57 -4.90
N ALA A 105 4.52 -1.19 -6.10
CA ALA A 105 4.26 -2.16 -7.16
C ALA A 105 5.54 -2.88 -7.62
N VAL A 106 6.67 -2.17 -7.70
CA VAL A 106 7.98 -2.75 -8.01
C VAL A 106 8.43 -3.72 -6.91
N VAL A 107 8.32 -3.33 -5.64
CA VAL A 107 8.66 -4.22 -4.50
C VAL A 107 7.80 -5.48 -4.53
N LEU A 108 6.49 -5.34 -4.76
CA LEU A 108 5.58 -6.47 -4.85
C LEU A 108 5.97 -7.42 -6.00
N ALA A 109 6.21 -6.88 -7.19
CA ALA A 109 6.61 -7.67 -8.36
C ALA A 109 7.97 -8.37 -8.16
N ALA A 110 8.94 -7.67 -7.57
CA ALA A 110 10.25 -8.25 -7.25
C ALA A 110 10.12 -9.39 -6.22
N GLY A 111 9.28 -9.24 -5.20
CA GLY A 111 9.00 -10.30 -4.23
C GLY A 111 8.42 -11.56 -4.89
N PHE A 112 7.38 -11.42 -5.71
CA PHE A 112 6.81 -12.55 -6.46
C PHE A 112 7.83 -13.19 -7.40
N THR A 113 8.65 -12.39 -8.08
CA THR A 113 9.68 -12.90 -8.99
C THR A 113 10.75 -13.66 -8.22
N GLY A 114 11.21 -13.14 -7.08
CA GLY A 114 12.20 -13.81 -6.23
C GLY A 114 11.70 -15.16 -5.71
N VAL A 115 10.46 -15.21 -5.26
CA VAL A 115 9.81 -16.44 -4.80
C VAL A 115 9.68 -17.47 -5.95
N ALA A 116 9.25 -17.03 -7.14
CA ALA A 116 9.15 -17.93 -8.30
C ALA A 116 10.52 -18.46 -8.76
N LEU A 117 11.56 -17.62 -8.72
CA LEU A 117 12.92 -18.02 -9.07
C LEU A 117 13.52 -18.98 -8.02
N ALA A 118 13.21 -18.79 -6.73
CA ALA A 118 13.64 -19.71 -5.68
C ALA A 118 13.05 -21.11 -5.89
N GLY A 119 11.75 -21.19 -6.20
CA GLY A 119 11.10 -22.47 -6.55
C GLY A 119 11.72 -23.12 -7.79
N ALA A 120 11.95 -22.34 -8.85
CA ALA A 120 12.59 -22.86 -10.07
C ALA A 120 14.03 -23.35 -9.83
N ALA A 121 14.79 -22.66 -8.98
CA ALA A 121 16.14 -23.09 -8.59
C ALA A 121 16.11 -24.37 -7.73
N ALA A 122 15.12 -24.50 -6.84
CA ALA A 122 14.94 -25.70 -6.03
C ALA A 122 14.58 -26.92 -6.89
N ASP A 123 13.74 -26.74 -7.91
CA ASP A 123 13.39 -27.78 -8.89
C ASP A 123 14.59 -28.15 -9.78
N ASP A 124 15.35 -27.15 -10.23
CA ASP A 124 16.56 -27.38 -11.02
C ASP A 124 17.62 -28.13 -10.21
N LEU A 125 17.80 -27.79 -8.93
CA LEU A 125 18.72 -28.50 -8.04
C LEU A 125 18.31 -29.97 -7.87
N LEU A 126 17.02 -30.27 -7.72
CA LEU A 126 16.56 -31.66 -7.67
C LEU A 126 16.86 -32.42 -8.96
N ALA A 127 16.71 -31.76 -10.11
CA ALA A 127 16.87 -32.36 -11.42
C ALA A 127 18.34 -32.55 -11.82
N THR A 128 19.21 -31.59 -11.48
CA THR A 128 20.60 -31.50 -11.99
C THR A 128 21.69 -31.59 -10.92
N GLY A 129 21.32 -31.46 -9.63
CA GLY A 129 22.25 -31.50 -8.51
C GLY A 129 22.97 -32.83 -8.34
N PHE A 130 24.02 -32.84 -7.52
CA PHE A 130 24.74 -34.05 -7.14
C PHE A 130 24.02 -34.75 -6.01
N HIS A 131 23.75 -36.05 -6.18
CA HIS A 131 23.02 -36.87 -5.22
C HIS A 131 24.02 -37.73 -4.45
N GLU A 132 24.10 -37.52 -3.14
CA GLU A 132 25.04 -38.23 -2.26
C GLU A 132 24.29 -38.81 -1.05
N PRO A 133 24.62 -40.05 -0.61
CA PRO A 133 24.09 -40.57 0.64
C PRO A 133 24.58 -39.74 1.83
N GLY A 134 23.64 -39.27 2.65
CA GLY A 134 23.89 -38.62 3.93
C GLY A 134 23.25 -39.38 5.08
N VAL A 135 23.64 -39.02 6.30
CA VAL A 135 23.10 -39.58 7.55
C VAL A 135 22.61 -38.46 8.43
N VAL A 136 21.39 -38.58 8.93
CA VAL A 136 20.83 -37.64 9.91
C VAL A 136 21.60 -37.79 11.22
N VAL A 137 22.31 -36.74 11.64
CA VAL A 137 23.10 -36.74 12.88
C VAL A 137 22.40 -36.04 14.04
N SER A 138 21.43 -35.17 13.75
CA SER A 138 20.65 -34.47 14.78
C SER A 138 19.29 -34.06 14.25
N VAL A 139 18.27 -34.12 15.11
CA VAL A 139 16.92 -33.63 14.83
C VAL A 139 16.56 -32.61 15.90
N LEU A 140 16.39 -31.36 15.51
CA LEU A 140 16.13 -30.22 16.37
C LEU A 140 14.69 -29.77 16.18
N HIS A 141 13.83 -30.14 17.13
CA HIS A 141 12.45 -29.69 17.17
C HIS A 141 12.36 -28.32 17.83
N SER A 142 11.75 -27.35 17.15
CA SER A 142 11.41 -26.07 17.78
C SER A 142 9.95 -26.09 18.22
N ALA A 143 9.69 -25.87 19.51
CA ALA A 143 8.31 -25.73 20.02
C ALA A 143 7.63 -24.44 19.49
N LYS A 144 8.43 -23.44 19.08
CA LYS A 144 7.98 -22.18 18.51
C LYS A 144 8.98 -21.72 17.46
N GLY A 145 8.76 -22.16 16.22
CA GLY A 145 9.58 -21.79 15.08
C GLY A 145 9.83 -22.97 14.17
N THR A 146 10.86 -22.87 13.36
CA THR A 146 11.20 -23.88 12.36
C THR A 146 12.02 -25.00 12.99
N SER A 147 11.69 -26.24 12.62
CA SER A 147 12.47 -27.42 12.99
C SER A 147 13.60 -27.64 11.97
N TYR A 148 14.68 -28.27 12.40
CA TYR A 148 15.83 -28.53 11.54
C TYR A 148 16.32 -29.96 11.74
N ILE A 149 16.78 -30.59 10.66
CA ILE A 149 17.64 -31.76 10.73
C ILE A 149 19.07 -31.35 10.40
N ARG A 150 20.06 -31.99 11.02
CA ARG A 150 21.45 -31.90 10.58
C ARG A 150 21.82 -33.19 9.90
N VAL A 151 22.33 -33.09 8.68
CA VAL A 151 22.71 -34.24 7.86
C VAL A 151 24.20 -34.17 7.57
N SER A 152 24.92 -35.24 7.91
CA SER A 152 26.31 -35.42 7.52
C SER A 152 26.38 -36.12 6.17
N HIS A 153 27.17 -35.58 5.26
CA HIS A 153 27.43 -36.12 3.92
C HIS A 153 28.86 -35.72 3.52
N GLY A 154 29.58 -36.57 2.79
CA GLY A 154 31.00 -36.39 2.55
C GLY A 154 31.80 -36.11 3.84
N ASP A 155 32.49 -34.98 3.87
CA ASP A 155 33.28 -34.46 4.99
C ASP A 155 32.58 -33.31 5.76
N ARG A 156 31.31 -33.05 5.47
CA ARG A 156 30.56 -31.89 5.99
C ARG A 156 29.27 -32.26 6.69
N THR A 157 28.65 -31.27 7.31
CA THR A 157 27.34 -31.39 7.96
C THR A 157 26.57 -30.11 7.76
N ASP A 158 25.37 -30.22 7.20
CA ASP A 158 24.51 -29.08 6.91
C ASP A 158 23.23 -29.15 7.72
N ALA A 159 22.74 -27.98 8.12
CA ALA A 159 21.42 -27.85 8.73
C ALA A 159 20.39 -27.67 7.61
N ILE A 160 19.40 -28.54 7.59
CA ILE A 160 18.31 -28.55 6.63
C ILE A 160 17.01 -28.24 7.37
N VAL A 161 16.26 -27.26 6.88
CA VAL A 161 14.91 -26.96 7.37
C VAL A 161 14.04 -28.20 7.19
N TRP A 162 13.32 -28.56 8.26
CA TRP A 162 12.40 -29.68 8.27
C TRP A 162 10.95 -29.17 8.27
N ASP A 163 10.29 -29.31 7.14
CA ASP A 163 8.93 -28.82 6.88
C ASP A 163 8.00 -29.84 6.20
N SER A 164 8.51 -30.97 5.68
CA SER A 164 7.70 -32.01 5.03
C SER A 164 6.72 -32.76 5.94
N GLY A 165 6.90 -32.67 7.27
CA GLY A 165 6.15 -33.46 8.25
C GLY A 165 6.58 -34.94 8.33
N ARG A 166 7.61 -35.37 7.58
CA ARG A 166 8.22 -36.70 7.71
C ARG A 166 8.95 -36.83 9.05
N ASP A 167 8.75 -37.92 9.76
CA ASP A 167 9.49 -38.19 11.01
C ASP A 167 10.92 -38.70 10.70
N TYR A 168 11.92 -37.88 10.97
CA TYR A 168 13.34 -38.24 10.84
C TYR A 168 13.92 -38.79 12.15
N HIS A 169 14.82 -39.76 12.01
CA HIS A 169 15.53 -40.38 13.14
C HIS A 169 17.04 -40.21 12.99
N VAL A 170 17.75 -40.05 14.11
CA VAL A 170 19.22 -40.02 14.09
C VAL A 170 19.76 -41.38 13.62
N GLY A 171 20.72 -41.35 12.70
CA GLY A 171 21.25 -42.53 12.01
C GLY A 171 20.50 -42.92 10.74
N GLU A 172 19.37 -42.27 10.43
CA GLU A 172 18.63 -42.49 9.21
C GLU A 172 19.43 -42.04 7.98
N GLN A 173 19.43 -42.88 6.94
CA GLN A 173 20.03 -42.54 5.66
C GLN A 173 19.06 -41.72 4.83
N VAL A 174 19.56 -40.61 4.30
CA VAL A 174 18.82 -39.70 3.41
C VAL A 174 19.68 -39.43 2.18
N ILE A 175 19.06 -39.05 1.07
CA ILE A 175 19.81 -38.55 -0.09
C ILE A 175 19.89 -37.03 0.03
N VAL A 176 21.13 -36.55 0.08
CA VAL A 176 21.44 -35.13 0.05
C VAL A 176 21.66 -34.73 -1.40
N VAL A 177 21.01 -33.65 -1.81
CA VAL A 177 21.17 -33.03 -3.13
C VAL A 177 21.81 -31.67 -2.94
N TYR A 178 22.95 -31.43 -3.59
CA TYR A 178 23.65 -30.15 -3.50
C TYR A 178 24.27 -29.74 -4.84
N ASP A 179 24.52 -28.43 -4.99
CA ASP A 179 25.29 -27.88 -6.10
C ASP A 179 26.76 -27.73 -5.68
N PRO A 180 27.72 -28.41 -6.32
CA PRO A 180 29.14 -28.23 -6.02
C PRO A 180 29.66 -26.81 -6.28
N ALA A 181 29.02 -26.04 -7.18
CA ALA A 181 29.39 -24.66 -7.46
C ALA A 181 28.88 -23.68 -6.40
N ASP A 182 27.76 -24.01 -5.75
CA ASP A 182 27.24 -23.30 -4.58
C ASP A 182 27.01 -24.26 -3.41
N PRO A 183 28.07 -24.63 -2.68
CA PRO A 183 27.99 -25.61 -1.60
C PRO A 183 27.10 -25.17 -0.44
N ALA A 184 26.66 -23.92 -0.36
CA ALA A 184 25.68 -23.49 0.64
C ALA A 184 24.25 -23.95 0.30
N HIS A 185 23.99 -24.30 -0.96
CA HIS A 185 22.70 -24.74 -1.45
C HIS A 185 22.59 -26.27 -1.37
N VAL A 186 22.09 -26.74 -0.22
CA VAL A 186 21.98 -28.18 0.11
C VAL A 186 20.55 -28.48 0.48
N ARG A 187 19.95 -29.54 -0.04
CA ARG A 187 18.61 -29.99 0.31
C ARG A 187 18.54 -31.51 0.42
N THR A 188 17.43 -32.07 0.87
CA THR A 188 17.15 -33.51 0.66
C THR A 188 16.14 -33.68 -0.47
N ILE A 189 15.86 -34.93 -0.85
CA ILE A 189 14.76 -35.21 -1.80
C ILE A 189 13.42 -34.70 -1.26
N ASP A 190 13.22 -34.80 0.06
CA ASP A 190 11.94 -34.49 0.71
C ASP A 190 11.87 -33.07 1.30
N GLU A 191 13.01 -32.48 1.71
CA GLU A 191 13.07 -31.13 2.27
C GLU A 191 13.68 -30.15 1.26
N GLN A 192 13.08 -28.97 1.08
CA GLN A 192 13.55 -27.95 0.11
C GLN A 192 14.77 -27.16 0.60
N ASN A 193 14.99 -27.09 1.92
CA ASN A 193 16.00 -26.29 2.59
C ASN A 193 16.13 -24.85 2.05
N GLU A 194 15.02 -24.13 2.00
CA GLU A 194 15.07 -22.72 1.61
C GLU A 194 15.81 -21.90 2.67
N ASP A 195 16.73 -21.05 2.22
CA ASP A 195 17.42 -20.11 3.10
C ASP A 195 16.39 -19.13 3.68
N GLN A 196 16.05 -19.31 4.96
CA GLN A 196 15.10 -18.48 5.69
C GLN A 196 15.44 -16.98 5.62
N VAL A 197 16.72 -16.65 5.45
CA VAL A 197 17.14 -15.27 5.27
C VAL A 197 16.60 -14.75 3.93
N GLN A 198 16.73 -15.53 2.87
CA GLN A 198 16.18 -15.24 1.55
C GLN A 198 14.65 -15.15 1.58
N LEU A 199 13.98 -16.07 2.28
CA LEU A 199 12.53 -16.02 2.45
C LEU A 199 12.09 -14.78 3.23
N GLY A 200 12.79 -14.43 4.31
CA GLY A 200 12.52 -13.24 5.12
C GLY A 200 12.67 -11.95 4.33
N PHE A 201 13.73 -11.82 3.52
CA PHE A 201 13.94 -10.67 2.65
C PHE A 201 12.98 -10.60 1.46
N GLY A 202 12.41 -11.73 1.01
CA GLY A 202 11.39 -11.75 -0.05
C GLY A 202 9.98 -11.47 0.48
N VAL A 203 9.55 -12.24 1.48
CA VAL A 203 8.16 -12.27 1.96
C VAL A 203 7.80 -11.01 2.74
N VAL A 204 8.67 -10.51 3.62
CA VAL A 204 8.34 -9.33 4.45
C VAL A 204 8.10 -8.07 3.60
N PRO A 205 8.98 -7.70 2.64
CA PRO A 205 8.72 -6.59 1.74
C PRO A 205 7.51 -6.82 0.82
N MET A 206 7.26 -8.06 0.39
CA MET A 206 6.08 -8.42 -0.40
C MET A 206 4.80 -8.15 0.38
N LEU A 207 4.71 -8.57 1.65
CA LEU A 207 3.58 -8.27 2.53
C LEU A 207 3.46 -6.76 2.79
N ALA A 208 4.55 -6.06 3.07
CA ALA A 208 4.53 -4.61 3.24
C ALA A 208 4.00 -3.91 1.98
N ALA A 209 4.40 -4.37 0.79
CA ALA A 209 3.92 -3.84 -0.49
C ALA A 209 2.44 -4.12 -0.75
N LEU A 210 1.98 -5.30 -0.36
CA LEU A 210 0.58 -5.70 -0.48
C LEU A 210 -0.37 -4.79 0.32
N PHE A 211 0.06 -4.33 1.50
CA PHE A 211 -0.70 -3.33 2.28
C PHE A 211 -0.42 -1.89 1.84
N GLY A 212 0.83 -1.56 1.49
CA GLY A 212 1.26 -0.22 1.11
C GLY A 212 0.72 0.24 -0.24
N LEU A 213 0.54 -0.68 -1.18
CA LEU A 213 0.12 -0.40 -2.55
C LEU A 213 -1.32 0.15 -2.63
N PRO A 214 -2.36 -0.48 -2.05
CA PRO A 214 -3.72 0.06 -2.07
C PRO A 214 -3.82 1.47 -1.45
N PHE A 215 -3.13 1.69 -0.33
CA PHE A 215 -3.09 2.99 0.34
C PHE A 215 -2.46 4.05 -0.57
N SER A 216 -1.33 3.72 -1.21
CA SER A 216 -0.61 4.62 -2.12
C SER A 216 -1.39 4.92 -3.39
N ILE A 217 -2.08 3.92 -3.97
CA ILE A 217 -2.99 4.11 -5.10
C ILE A 217 -4.13 5.07 -4.71
N GLY A 218 -4.75 4.87 -3.54
CA GLY A 218 -5.79 5.74 -3.01
C GLY A 218 -5.31 7.19 -2.83
N ALA A 219 -4.12 7.36 -2.26
CA ALA A 219 -3.48 8.66 -2.10
C ALA A 219 -3.20 9.33 -3.47
N ALA A 220 -2.61 8.58 -4.41
CA ALA A 220 -2.31 9.08 -5.76
C ALA A 220 -3.59 9.49 -6.52
N ALA A 221 -4.63 8.66 -6.49
CA ALA A 221 -5.92 8.98 -7.09
C ALA A 221 -6.56 10.22 -6.45
N GLY A 222 -6.49 10.32 -5.11
CA GLY A 222 -7.00 11.47 -4.37
C GLY A 222 -6.30 12.78 -4.74
N TRP A 223 -4.96 12.76 -4.88
CA TRP A 223 -4.21 13.94 -5.30
C TRP A 223 -4.45 14.31 -6.76
N ARG A 224 -4.49 13.34 -7.67
CA ARG A 224 -4.84 13.58 -9.09
C ARG A 224 -6.23 14.19 -9.24
N ARG A 225 -7.20 13.72 -8.45
CA ARG A 225 -8.55 14.28 -8.43
C ARG A 225 -8.52 15.74 -7.99
N ARG A 226 -7.86 16.03 -6.87
CA ARG A 226 -7.72 17.41 -6.36
C ARG A 226 -7.06 18.33 -7.38
N LEU A 227 -5.99 17.88 -8.04
CA LEU A 227 -5.35 18.62 -9.13
C LEU A 227 -6.35 18.98 -10.23
N ARG A 228 -7.08 18.00 -10.77
CA ARG A 228 -8.06 18.26 -11.85
C ARG A 228 -9.20 19.18 -11.42
N VAL A 229 -9.64 19.08 -10.17
CA VAL A 229 -10.73 19.92 -9.64
C VAL A 229 -10.23 21.35 -9.42
N VAL A 230 -9.02 21.54 -8.92
CA VAL A 230 -8.38 22.86 -8.80
C VAL A 230 -8.16 23.48 -10.19
N GLU A 231 -7.66 22.71 -11.16
CA GLU A 231 -7.48 23.19 -12.54
C GLU A 231 -8.81 23.65 -13.20
N ARG A 232 -9.96 23.10 -12.77
CA ARG A 232 -11.29 23.51 -13.25
C ARG A 232 -11.89 24.68 -12.49
N THR A 233 -11.66 24.75 -11.18
CA THR A 233 -12.28 25.78 -10.32
C THR A 233 -11.44 27.05 -10.22
N GLY A 234 -10.14 26.93 -10.44
CA GLY A 234 -9.15 27.95 -10.09
C GLY A 234 -8.95 28.04 -8.58
N TRP A 235 -8.08 28.96 -8.18
CA TRP A 235 -7.85 29.31 -6.80
C TRP A 235 -8.72 30.51 -6.41
N ARG A 236 -9.11 30.61 -5.14
CA ARG A 236 -9.80 31.77 -4.55
C ARG A 236 -9.03 32.26 -3.35
N ARG A 237 -8.80 33.57 -3.28
CA ARG A 237 -8.16 34.16 -2.12
C ARG A 237 -9.03 34.00 -0.88
N ALA A 238 -8.46 33.50 0.19
CA ALA A 238 -9.16 33.35 1.47
C ALA A 238 -8.23 33.62 2.65
N ASP A 239 -8.79 34.18 3.72
CA ASP A 239 -8.13 34.24 5.02
C ASP A 239 -8.34 32.90 5.73
N VAL A 240 -7.25 32.17 5.95
CA VAL A 240 -7.28 30.82 6.52
C VAL A 240 -6.82 30.87 7.98
N SER A 241 -7.66 30.36 8.86
CA SER A 241 -7.43 30.31 10.31
C SER A 241 -7.61 28.89 10.84
N ASP A 242 -6.68 28.45 11.67
CA ASP A 242 -6.77 27.19 12.41
C ASP A 242 -7.77 27.34 13.57
N VAL A 243 -8.56 26.29 13.80
CA VAL A 243 -9.41 26.19 14.98
C VAL A 243 -8.56 25.62 16.13
N PRO A 244 -8.79 26.00 17.41
CA PRO A 244 -7.95 25.59 18.54
C PRO A 244 -7.67 24.08 18.67
N GLU A 245 -8.49 23.22 18.06
CA GLU A 245 -8.32 21.76 18.05
C GLU A 245 -7.46 21.22 16.87
N GLY A 246 -6.99 22.07 15.96
CA GLY A 246 -6.07 21.73 14.86
C GLY A 246 -6.62 20.80 13.77
N ARG A 247 -7.86 20.32 13.92
CA ARG A 247 -8.55 19.40 12.98
C ARG A 247 -9.33 20.14 11.88
N PHE A 248 -9.69 21.39 12.14
CA PHE A 248 -10.56 22.20 11.31
C PHE A 248 -9.85 23.50 10.92
N LEU A 249 -10.13 23.96 9.70
CA LEU A 249 -9.67 25.22 9.14
C LEU A 249 -10.91 26.04 8.78
N TYR A 250 -10.91 27.31 9.13
CA TYR A 250 -11.86 28.28 8.58
C TYR A 250 -11.20 28.99 7.40
N ALA A 251 -11.92 29.09 6.29
CA ALA A 251 -11.53 29.93 5.16
C ALA A 251 -12.60 31.00 4.94
N GLY A 252 -12.24 32.26 5.17
CA GLY A 252 -13.08 33.43 4.90
C GLY A 252 -12.73 34.06 3.57
N PHE A 253 -13.72 34.34 2.74
CA PHE A 253 -13.55 34.95 1.42
C PHE A 253 -13.86 36.45 1.46
N ARG A 254 -13.40 37.17 0.43
CA ARG A 254 -13.60 38.63 0.28
C ARG A 254 -15.07 39.05 0.22
N ASP A 255 -15.94 38.20 -0.31
CA ASP A 255 -17.37 38.44 -0.41
C ASP A 255 -18.12 38.33 0.94
N GLY A 256 -17.38 38.16 2.04
CA GLY A 256 -17.91 38.02 3.40
C GLY A 256 -18.43 36.61 3.71
N THR A 257 -18.30 35.66 2.77
CA THR A 257 -18.71 34.29 3.01
C THR A 257 -17.57 33.46 3.58
N ALA A 258 -17.90 32.37 4.26
CA ALA A 258 -16.90 31.48 4.84
C ALA A 258 -17.29 30.02 4.68
N ILE A 259 -16.26 29.16 4.65
CA ILE A 259 -16.41 27.71 4.67
C ILE A 259 -15.59 27.10 5.80
N GLU A 260 -16.11 26.01 6.35
CA GLU A 260 -15.42 25.19 7.33
C GLU A 260 -14.85 23.94 6.66
N LEU A 261 -13.55 23.77 6.82
CA LEU A 261 -12.74 22.76 6.14
C LEU A 261 -12.17 21.77 7.18
N ARG A 262 -12.36 20.47 6.97
CA ARG A 262 -11.67 19.41 7.71
C ARG A 262 -10.33 19.13 7.08
N ARG A 263 -9.27 19.05 7.88
CA ARG A 263 -7.99 18.48 7.45
C ARG A 263 -8.16 16.97 7.22
N THR A 264 -7.58 16.44 6.15
CA THR A 264 -7.58 14.99 5.92
C THR A 264 -6.57 14.35 6.87
N SER A 265 -6.98 13.32 7.63
CA SER A 265 -6.21 12.72 8.72
C SER A 265 -4.81 12.22 8.31
N ALA A 266 -4.65 11.79 7.06
CA ALA A 266 -3.39 11.32 6.51
C ALA A 266 -2.25 12.36 6.49
N LEU A 267 -2.52 13.62 6.82
CA LEU A 267 -1.54 14.71 6.79
C LEU A 267 -1.43 15.49 8.11
N LEU A 268 -2.20 15.14 9.15
CA LEU A 268 -2.14 15.81 10.46
C LEU A 268 -0.76 15.64 11.13
N ALA A 269 -0.10 14.49 10.92
CA ALA A 269 1.22 14.21 11.49
C ALA A 269 2.40 14.75 10.67
N LEU A 270 2.17 15.13 9.40
CA LEU A 270 3.23 15.50 8.45
C LEU A 270 3.21 16.99 8.06
N SER A 271 2.23 17.75 8.53
CA SER A 271 2.13 19.18 8.25
C SER A 271 2.34 19.97 9.54
N PRO A 272 3.47 20.69 9.70
CA PRO A 272 3.75 21.54 10.86
C PRO A 272 2.93 22.84 10.80
N THR A 273 1.62 22.72 10.61
CA THR A 273 0.69 23.84 10.46
C THR A 273 -0.03 24.20 11.76
N ALA A 274 0.47 23.72 12.91
CA ALA A 274 0.01 24.21 14.21
C ALA A 274 0.29 25.72 14.30
N GLY A 275 -0.76 26.52 14.53
CA GLY A 275 -0.62 27.97 14.74
C GLY A 275 -0.87 28.85 13.50
N LEU A 276 -1.53 28.37 12.45
CA LEU A 276 -2.01 29.23 11.37
C LEU A 276 -3.12 30.17 11.88
N LYS A 277 -2.79 31.38 12.34
CA LYS A 277 -3.80 32.39 12.68
C LYS A 277 -3.85 33.46 11.59
N ASN A 278 -5.00 33.57 10.92
CA ASN A 278 -5.29 34.59 9.89
C ASN A 278 -4.21 34.72 8.83
N ARG A 279 -3.75 33.58 8.28
CA ARG A 279 -2.83 33.61 7.15
C ARG A 279 -3.61 33.72 5.86
N GLN A 280 -3.20 34.65 5.02
CA GLN A 280 -3.70 34.73 3.66
C GLN A 280 -3.29 33.47 2.90
N GLY A 281 -4.27 32.77 2.35
CA GLY A 281 -4.10 31.55 1.58
C GLY A 281 -5.02 31.51 0.37
N TRP A 282 -4.95 30.40 -0.32
CA TRP A 282 -5.67 30.15 -1.55
C TRP A 282 -6.42 28.85 -1.42
N VAL A 283 -7.72 28.87 -1.71
CA VAL A 283 -8.58 27.70 -1.65
C VAL A 283 -9.03 27.34 -3.05
N GLY A 284 -8.83 26.08 -3.43
CA GLY A 284 -9.29 25.56 -4.71
C GLY A 284 -10.05 24.24 -4.54
N GLY A 285 -10.84 23.90 -5.55
CA GLY A 285 -11.62 22.67 -5.60
C GLY A 285 -13.00 22.75 -4.95
N TRP A 286 -13.68 21.60 -4.80
CA TRP A 286 -15.02 21.53 -4.20
C TRP A 286 -15.22 20.31 -3.30
N GLY A 287 -16.12 20.43 -2.33
CA GLY A 287 -16.55 19.34 -1.44
C GLY A 287 -15.39 18.58 -0.80
N ARG A 288 -15.21 17.30 -1.17
CA ARG A 288 -14.15 16.42 -0.63
C ARG A 288 -12.79 16.56 -1.33
N SER A 289 -12.73 17.33 -2.40
CA SER A 289 -11.55 17.50 -3.25
C SER A 289 -11.03 18.93 -3.18
N MET A 290 -11.18 19.56 -2.02
CA MET A 290 -10.66 20.90 -1.77
C MET A 290 -9.18 20.86 -1.37
N VAL A 291 -8.48 21.94 -1.67
CA VAL A 291 -7.07 22.14 -1.35
C VAL A 291 -6.88 23.55 -0.83
N VAL A 292 -6.05 23.69 0.20
CA VAL A 292 -5.56 24.98 0.69
C VAL A 292 -4.08 25.10 0.33
N GLY A 293 -3.70 26.19 -0.31
CA GLY A 293 -2.32 26.54 -0.63
C GLY A 293 -1.91 27.87 0.01
N PHE A 294 -0.62 28.04 0.26
CA PHE A 294 -0.04 29.29 0.75
C PHE A 294 1.17 29.61 -0.14
N GLU A 295 1.29 30.84 -0.63
CA GLU A 295 2.41 31.24 -1.49
C GLU A 295 3.75 31.08 -0.78
N ASN A 296 3.87 31.65 0.43
CA ASN A 296 5.10 31.62 1.24
C ASN A 296 5.06 30.57 2.36
N GLY A 297 4.33 29.48 2.16
CA GLY A 297 4.03 28.51 3.22
C GLY A 297 4.31 27.04 2.86
N PRO A 298 4.00 26.13 3.80
CA PRO A 298 4.21 24.68 3.65
C PRO A 298 3.50 24.10 2.41
N PRO A 299 3.76 22.82 2.04
CA PRO A 299 3.09 22.17 0.91
C PRO A 299 1.56 22.27 1.01
N VAL A 300 0.91 22.29 -0.16
CA VAL A 300 -0.55 22.31 -0.29
C VAL A 300 -1.22 21.27 0.62
N VAL A 301 -2.28 21.69 1.30
CA VAL A 301 -2.98 20.88 2.30
C VAL A 301 -4.28 20.34 1.70
N ALA A 302 -4.43 19.02 1.73
CA ALA A 302 -5.67 18.36 1.33
C ALA A 302 -6.74 18.55 2.41
N VAL A 303 -7.87 19.15 2.02
CA VAL A 303 -8.99 19.45 2.91
C VAL A 303 -10.30 18.94 2.32
N ARG A 304 -11.33 18.92 3.16
CA ARG A 304 -12.71 18.59 2.80
C ARG A 304 -13.64 19.63 3.42
N ALA A 305 -14.56 20.20 2.66
CA ALA A 305 -15.64 20.98 3.25
C ALA A 305 -16.55 20.11 4.12
N ILE A 306 -16.84 20.62 5.32
CA ILE A 306 -17.79 20.00 6.27
C ILE A 306 -19.15 20.65 6.13
N ARG A 307 -19.15 21.97 5.98
CA ARG A 307 -20.33 22.80 5.78
C ARG A 307 -20.21 23.58 4.49
N GLU A 308 -21.35 23.87 3.92
CA GLU A 308 -21.48 24.74 2.75
C GLU A 308 -21.17 26.18 3.13
N ARG A 309 -20.98 27.01 2.10
CA ARG A 309 -20.70 28.43 2.24
C ARG A 309 -21.83 29.11 3.02
N VAL A 310 -21.48 29.74 4.13
CA VAL A 310 -22.42 30.53 4.93
C VAL A 310 -22.05 32.00 4.78
N SER A 311 -23.05 32.85 4.52
CA SER A 311 -22.87 34.31 4.58
C SER A 311 -22.67 34.69 6.05
N ARG A 312 -21.55 35.35 6.38
CA ARG A 312 -21.43 35.98 7.70
C ARG A 312 -22.32 37.21 7.68
N SER A 313 -23.57 37.07 8.15
CA SER A 313 -24.31 38.25 8.61
C SER A 313 -23.46 38.90 9.69
N ARG A 314 -23.00 40.13 9.45
CA ARG A 314 -22.23 40.92 10.42
C ARG A 314 -22.96 40.84 11.78
N ARG A 315 -22.34 40.16 12.75
CA ARG A 315 -22.62 40.38 14.17
C ARG A 315 -21.76 41.53 14.63
#